data_AF-A0A6H1Q3A5-F1
#
_entry.id   AF-A0A6H1Q3A5-F1
#
_cell.length_a   1.000
_cell.length_b   1.000
_cell.length_c   1.000
_cell.angle_alpha   90.00
_cell.angle_beta   90.00
_cell.angle_gamma   90.00
#
_symmetry.space_group_name_H-M   'P 1'
#
loop_
_entity.id
_entity.type
_entity.pdbx_description
1 polymer ?
#
loop_
_entity_poly.entity_id
_entity_poly.type
_entity_poly.pdbx_seq_one_letter_code
_entity_poly.pdbx_strand_id
1 'polypeptide(L)'
;MAKIQKHNITQNILKYIPIALLFISVLNEFDFNNLGLIYFSFNFSYILIFYYGLKKSESLGYIYIFIAGLFNDVVGGTPIGISSLMYLILCGAAAYLRNITLRPSLIKDSIFFLITILIINSLLFIYLNFIFNYELNYFDQIINIAFTYLLYFLFANLFDFFEKNILGNRHAG
;
A
#
# COMPACT_ATOMS: atom_id res chain seq x y z
N MET A 1 -17.06 36.01 0.09
CA MET A 1 -16.36 35.31 1.19
C MET A 1 -16.67 33.81 1.29
N ALA A 2 -17.89 33.33 1.03
CA ALA A 2 -18.23 31.88 1.09
C ALA A 2 -17.43 30.97 0.13
N LYS A 3 -16.96 31.48 -1.02
CA LYS A 3 -16.23 30.70 -2.03
C LYS A 3 -14.79 30.34 -1.62
N ILE A 4 -14.15 31.18 -0.79
CA ILE A 4 -12.78 30.98 -0.29
C ILE A 4 -12.77 29.93 0.82
N GLN A 5 -13.78 29.94 1.68
CA GLN A 5 -13.90 28.99 2.80
C GLN A 5 -14.24 27.57 2.32
N LYS A 6 -15.10 27.43 1.29
CA LYS A 6 -15.44 26.13 0.68
C LYS A 6 -14.21 25.41 0.12
N HIS A 7 -13.29 26.13 -0.53
CA HIS A 7 -12.09 25.57 -1.15
C HIS A 7 -11.14 24.93 -0.14
N ASN A 8 -11.00 25.51 1.06
CA ASN A 8 -10.17 24.92 2.12
C ASN A 8 -10.79 23.64 2.71
N ILE A 9 -12.12 23.56 2.80
CA ILE A 9 -12.81 22.38 3.34
C ILE A 9 -12.70 21.21 2.37
N THR A 10 -12.97 21.40 1.08
CA THR A 10 -12.80 20.33 0.07
C THR A 10 -11.35 19.85 0.00
N GLN A 11 -10.37 20.75 0.02
CA GLN A 11 -8.95 20.36 0.02
C GLN A 11 -8.54 19.58 1.27
N ASN A 12 -9.09 19.88 2.45
CA ASN A 12 -8.80 19.10 3.65
C ASN A 12 -9.42 17.70 3.61
N ILE A 13 -10.62 17.54 3.05
CA ILE A 13 -11.25 16.21 2.87
C ILE A 13 -10.46 15.36 1.88
N LEU A 14 -10.00 15.95 0.77
CA LEU A 14 -9.24 15.23 -0.26
C LEU A 14 -7.93 14.62 0.27
N LYS A 15 -7.32 15.22 1.32
CA LYS A 15 -6.10 14.66 1.96
C LYS A 15 -6.34 13.31 2.64
N TYR A 16 -7.57 13.01 3.04
CA TYR A 16 -7.91 11.74 3.71
C TYR A 16 -8.31 10.64 2.73
N ILE A 17 -8.39 10.92 1.42
CA ILE A 17 -8.70 9.91 0.40
C ILE A 17 -7.74 8.72 0.45
N PRO A 18 -6.41 8.89 0.52
CA PRO A 18 -5.48 7.75 0.56
C PRO A 18 -5.73 6.85 1.76
N ILE A 19 -6.01 7.44 2.93
CA ILE A 19 -6.31 6.70 4.16
C ILE A 19 -7.63 5.95 4.01
N ALA A 20 -8.68 6.59 3.52
CA ALA A 20 -9.96 5.94 3.28
C ALA A 20 -9.82 4.77 2.30
N LEU A 21 -9.04 4.95 1.23
CA LEU A 21 -8.77 3.90 0.25
C LEU A 21 -8.00 2.72 0.87
N LEU A 22 -7.05 3.00 1.79
CA LEU A 22 -6.33 1.97 2.53
C LEU A 22 -7.26 1.13 3.40
N PHE A 23 -8.15 1.77 4.16
CA PHE A 23 -9.10 1.05 5.02
C PHE A 23 -10.12 0.25 4.20
N ILE A 24 -10.62 0.82 3.09
CA ILE A 24 -11.49 0.08 2.16
C ILE A 24 -10.76 -1.14 1.60
N SER A 25 -9.47 -1.00 1.28
CA SER A 25 -8.64 -2.11 0.79
C SER A 25 -8.50 -3.24 1.78
N VAL A 26 -8.18 -2.88 3.02
CA VAL A 26 -8.00 -3.84 4.11
C VAL A 26 -9.30 -4.55 4.47
N LEU A 27 -10.43 -3.85 4.46
CA LEU A 27 -11.72 -4.42 4.87
C LEU A 27 -12.38 -5.31 3.81
N ASN A 28 -12.11 -5.05 2.53
CA ASN A 28 -12.79 -5.77 1.45
C ASN A 28 -12.08 -7.05 1.01
N GLU A 29 -10.79 -7.23 1.33
CA GLU A 29 -9.90 -8.21 0.68
C GLU A 29 -10.03 -8.15 -0.84
N PHE A 30 -9.08 -7.48 -1.51
CA PHE A 30 -9.02 -7.45 -2.98
C PHE A 30 -8.58 -8.81 -3.56
N ASP A 31 -9.31 -9.86 -3.22
CA ASP A 31 -9.11 -11.22 -3.69
C ASP A 31 -10.32 -11.62 -4.53
N PHE A 32 -10.13 -11.73 -5.84
CA PHE A 32 -11.18 -12.04 -6.80
C PHE A 32 -11.58 -13.54 -6.76
N ASN A 33 -11.15 -14.25 -5.72
CA ASN A 33 -11.49 -15.63 -5.43
C ASN A 33 -13.01 -15.83 -5.34
N ASN A 34 -13.74 -14.86 -4.77
CA ASN A 34 -15.21 -14.87 -4.72
C ASN A 34 -15.87 -14.82 -6.11
N LEU A 35 -15.15 -14.34 -7.13
CA LEU A 35 -15.59 -14.25 -8.53
C LEU A 35 -15.10 -15.45 -9.38
N GLY A 36 -14.46 -16.45 -8.75
CA GLY A 36 -13.95 -17.66 -9.42
C GLY A 36 -12.58 -17.48 -10.08
N LEU A 37 -11.92 -16.34 -9.90
CA LEU A 37 -10.60 -16.05 -10.46
C LEU A 37 -9.50 -16.42 -9.47
N ILE A 38 -9.31 -17.73 -9.25
CA ILE A 38 -8.34 -18.29 -8.27
C ILE A 38 -6.88 -17.86 -8.48
N TYR A 39 -6.53 -17.38 -9.68
CA TYR A 39 -5.16 -16.97 -10.01
C TYR A 39 -4.99 -15.45 -10.11
N PHE A 40 -6.03 -14.66 -9.79
CA PHE A 40 -5.94 -13.20 -9.79
C PHE A 40 -6.05 -12.66 -8.37
N SER A 41 -4.90 -12.66 -7.69
CA SER A 41 -4.75 -12.16 -6.34
C SER A 41 -3.66 -11.09 -6.31
N PHE A 42 -3.88 -9.96 -5.65
CA PHE A 42 -2.86 -8.95 -5.43
C PHE A 42 -3.09 -8.18 -4.13
N ASN A 43 -2.01 -7.71 -3.52
CA ASN A 43 -2.08 -6.90 -2.31
C ASN A 43 -2.14 -5.41 -2.67
N PHE A 44 -3.36 -4.89 -2.82
CA PHE A 44 -3.57 -3.48 -3.12
C PHE A 44 -3.07 -2.55 -2.00
N SER A 45 -3.18 -2.98 -0.73
CA SER A 45 -2.69 -2.22 0.41
C SER A 45 -1.18 -1.97 0.32
N TYR A 46 -0.40 -2.95 -0.13
CA TYR A 46 1.04 -2.78 -0.35
C TYR A 46 1.35 -1.72 -1.41
N ILE A 47 0.66 -1.78 -2.56
CA ILE A 47 0.83 -0.80 -3.64
C ILE A 47 0.54 0.60 -3.12
N LEU A 48 -0.56 0.75 -2.36
CA LEU A 48 -1.01 2.04 -1.85
C LEU A 48 -0.06 2.60 -0.79
N ILE A 49 0.33 1.79 0.20
CA ILE A 49 1.28 2.20 1.25
C ILE A 49 2.61 2.61 0.64
N PHE A 50 3.14 1.83 -0.30
CA PHE A 50 4.42 2.13 -0.91
C PHE A 50 4.37 3.42 -1.72
N TYR A 51 3.39 3.57 -2.63
CA TYR A 51 3.26 4.75 -3.48
C TYR A 51 3.10 6.04 -2.65
N TYR A 52 2.17 6.06 -1.69
CA TYR A 52 1.96 7.26 -0.86
C TYR A 52 3.07 7.47 0.16
N GLY A 53 3.75 6.41 0.63
CA GLY A 53 4.96 6.52 1.44
C GLY A 53 6.10 7.23 0.70
N LEU A 54 6.24 6.96 -0.60
CA LEU A 54 7.25 7.54 -1.48
C LEU A 54 6.95 9.01 -1.81
N LYS A 55 5.68 9.35 -2.07
CA LYS A 55 5.29 10.74 -2.40
C LYS A 55 5.10 11.63 -1.17
N LYS A 56 4.58 11.10 -0.07
CA LYS A 56 4.21 11.88 1.11
C LYS A 56 4.10 11.01 2.36
N SER A 57 5.21 10.83 3.09
CA SER A 57 5.27 10.05 4.34
C SER A 57 4.21 10.42 5.40
N GLU A 58 3.73 11.66 5.42
CA GLU A 58 2.69 12.11 6.35
C GLU A 58 1.26 11.88 5.84
N SER A 59 1.07 11.54 4.57
CA SER A 59 -0.28 11.45 3.97
C SER A 59 -1.11 10.31 4.53
N LEU A 60 -0.49 9.16 4.80
CA LEU A 60 -1.15 8.02 5.40
C LEU A 60 -1.02 8.02 6.92
N GLY A 61 0.11 8.50 7.47
CA GLY A 61 0.41 8.48 8.91
C GLY A 61 0.69 7.07 9.44
N TYR A 62 1.84 6.86 10.07
CA TYR A 62 2.28 5.53 10.55
C TYR A 62 1.25 4.85 11.47
N ILE A 63 0.54 5.63 12.29
CA ILE A 63 -0.50 5.11 13.20
C ILE A 63 -1.67 4.51 12.40
N TYR A 64 -2.15 5.18 11.35
CA TYR A 64 -3.24 4.66 10.53
C TYR A 64 -2.80 3.43 9.74
N ILE A 65 -1.56 3.39 9.25
CA ILE A 65 -0.98 2.20 8.60
C ILE A 65 -0.92 1.03 9.58
N PHE A 66 -0.50 1.28 10.82
CA PHE A 66 -0.47 0.27 11.88
C PHE A 66 -1.86 -0.27 12.19
N ILE A 67 -2.85 0.61 12.38
CA ILE A 67 -4.25 0.24 12.64
C ILE A 67 -4.83 -0.52 11.44
N ALA A 68 -4.56 -0.09 10.21
CA ALA A 68 -4.98 -0.79 9.01
C ALA A 68 -4.40 -2.21 8.95
N GLY A 69 -3.15 -2.41 9.35
CA GLY A 69 -2.58 -3.75 9.49
C GLY A 69 -3.34 -4.64 10.49
N LEU A 70 -3.79 -4.08 11.62
CA LEU A 70 -4.56 -4.85 12.61
C LEU A 70 -5.90 -5.30 12.04
N PHE A 71 -6.59 -4.43 11.30
CA PHE A 71 -7.82 -4.81 10.60
C PHE A 71 -7.54 -5.86 9.51
N ASN A 72 -6.42 -5.78 8.81
CA ASN A 72 -6.05 -6.76 7.79
C ASN A 72 -5.87 -8.14 8.39
N ASP A 73 -5.23 -8.23 9.56
CA ASP A 73 -5.07 -9.51 10.25
C ASP A 73 -6.41 -10.08 10.74
N VAL A 74 -7.31 -9.24 11.25
CA VAL A 74 -8.65 -9.66 11.69
C VAL A 74 -9.51 -10.16 10.52
N VAL A 75 -9.46 -9.47 9.37
CA VAL A 75 -10.24 -9.85 8.19
C VAL A 75 -9.66 -11.10 7.53
N GLY A 76 -8.34 -11.17 7.35
CA GLY A 76 -7.65 -12.29 6.70
C GLY A 76 -7.37 -13.50 7.58
N GLY A 77 -7.83 -13.47 8.84
CA GLY A 77 -7.65 -14.58 9.78
C GLY A 77 -6.19 -14.87 10.14
N THR A 78 -5.27 -13.93 9.89
CA THR A 78 -3.86 -14.06 10.30
C THR A 78 -3.68 -13.60 11.75
N PRO A 79 -2.64 -14.08 12.45
CA PRO A 79 -2.35 -13.61 13.81
C PRO A 79 -2.17 -12.09 13.86
N ILE A 80 -2.73 -11.47 14.90
CA ILE A 80 -2.84 -10.02 14.99
C ILE A 80 -1.47 -9.33 15.12
N GLY A 81 -1.26 -8.28 14.34
CA GLY A 81 -0.08 -7.42 14.37
C GLY A 81 1.00 -7.80 13.33
N ILE A 82 0.86 -8.92 12.63
CA ILE A 82 1.79 -9.34 11.58
C ILE A 82 1.70 -8.38 10.39
N SER A 83 0.50 -8.17 9.87
CA SER A 83 0.28 -7.26 8.75
C SER A 83 0.70 -5.84 9.12
N SER A 84 0.44 -5.40 10.35
CA SER A 84 0.90 -4.09 10.85
C SER A 84 2.42 -3.94 10.78
N LEU A 85 3.18 -4.97 11.19
CA LEU A 85 4.64 -4.94 11.12
C LEU A 85 5.12 -4.88 9.66
N MET A 86 4.55 -5.70 8.77
CA MET A 86 4.89 -5.71 7.35
C MET A 86 4.57 -4.37 6.67
N TYR A 87 3.42 -3.79 6.98
CA TYR A 87 2.97 -2.51 6.44
C TYR A 87 3.88 -1.36 6.89
N LEU A 88 4.33 -1.38 8.15
CA LEU A 88 5.28 -0.39 8.66
C LEU A 88 6.68 -0.53 8.04
N ILE A 89 7.17 -1.76 7.83
CA ILE A 89 8.43 -2.00 7.11
C ILE A 89 8.32 -1.46 5.68
N LEU A 90 7.21 -1.73 4.99
CA LEU A 90 6.96 -1.23 3.64
C LEU A 90 6.98 0.30 3.60
N CYS A 91 6.29 0.95 4.54
CA CYS A 91 6.28 2.40 4.65
C CYS A 91 7.67 2.97 4.97
N GLY A 92 8.42 2.32 5.86
CA GLY A 92 9.80 2.69 6.20
C GLY A 92 10.75 2.57 5.01
N ALA A 93 10.62 1.51 4.23
CA ALA A 93 11.39 1.30 3.00
C ALA A 93 11.07 2.38 1.94
N ALA A 94 9.80 2.72 1.77
CA ALA A 94 9.39 3.81 0.86
C ALA A 94 9.93 5.18 1.32
N ALA A 95 9.88 5.47 2.62
CA ALA A 95 10.44 6.70 3.19
C ALA A 95 11.96 6.77 3.04
N TYR A 96 12.66 5.64 3.19
CA TYR A 96 14.09 5.51 2.96
C TYR A 96 14.45 5.78 1.49
N LEU A 97 13.75 5.15 0.55
CA LEU A 97 13.97 5.36 -0.88
C LEU A 97 13.79 6.83 -1.27
N ARG A 98 12.75 7.49 -0.74
CA ARG A 98 12.52 8.92 -0.94
C ARG A 98 13.70 9.77 -0.48
N ASN A 99 14.32 9.42 0.65
CA ASN A 99 15.44 10.19 1.21
C ASN A 99 16.72 10.08 0.36
N ILE A 100 16.92 8.97 -0.36
CA ILE A 100 18.10 8.77 -1.21
C ILE A 100 17.85 9.27 -2.64
N THR A 101 16.59 9.24 -3.10
CA THR A 101 16.26 9.53 -4.49
C THR A 101 16.10 11.04 -4.72
N LEU A 102 17.12 11.67 -5.31
CA LEU A 102 17.11 13.09 -5.69
C LEU A 102 16.19 13.41 -6.87
N ARG A 103 15.85 12.43 -7.72
CA ARG A 103 14.93 12.57 -8.86
C ARG A 103 14.01 11.35 -8.95
N PRO A 104 12.70 11.50 -8.74
CA PRO A 104 11.77 10.36 -8.77
C PRO A 104 11.70 9.77 -10.18
N SER A 105 11.66 8.44 -10.28
CA SER A 105 11.52 7.74 -11.55
C SER A 105 10.81 6.40 -11.35
N LEU A 106 9.70 6.22 -12.05
CA LEU A 106 8.81 5.07 -11.89
C LEU A 106 9.54 3.72 -11.99
N ILE A 107 10.51 3.60 -12.90
CA ILE A 107 11.28 2.36 -13.09
C ILE A 107 12.13 2.03 -11.85
N LYS A 108 12.85 3.01 -11.29
CA LYS A 108 13.67 2.78 -10.09
C LYS A 108 12.79 2.49 -8.87
N ASP A 109 11.68 3.21 -8.75
CA ASP A 109 10.72 3.04 -7.67
C ASP A 109 10.10 1.64 -7.74
N SER A 110 9.78 1.15 -8.95
CA SER A 110 9.27 -0.19 -9.18
C SER A 110 10.28 -1.28 -8.83
N ILE A 111 11.56 -1.13 -9.25
CA ILE A 111 12.60 -2.12 -8.89
C ILE A 111 12.77 -2.19 -7.37
N PHE A 112 12.77 -1.06 -6.69
CA PHE A 112 12.87 -1.03 -5.23
C PHE A 112 11.60 -1.60 -4.57
N PHE A 113 10.42 -1.34 -5.13
CA PHE A 113 9.17 -1.96 -4.68
C PHE A 113 9.27 -3.48 -4.75
N LEU A 114 9.74 -4.04 -5.86
CA LEU A 114 9.94 -5.49 -6.03
C LEU A 114 10.84 -6.07 -4.94
N ILE A 115 11.99 -5.43 -4.70
CA ILE A 115 12.93 -5.87 -3.66
C ILE A 115 12.26 -5.84 -2.28
N THR A 116 11.50 -4.77 -2.00
CA THR A 116 10.84 -4.57 -0.71
C THR A 116 9.76 -5.62 -0.46
N ILE A 117 8.89 -5.89 -1.44
CA ILE A 117 7.82 -6.90 -1.29
C ILE A 117 8.40 -8.32 -1.17
N LEU A 118 9.52 -8.62 -1.83
CA LEU A 118 10.21 -9.91 -1.69
C LEU A 118 10.79 -10.10 -0.28
N ILE A 119 11.42 -9.05 0.28
CA ILE A 119 11.92 -9.07 1.67
C ILE A 119 10.75 -9.24 2.64
N ILE A 120 9.69 -8.45 2.48
CA ILE A 120 8.50 -8.51 3.34
C ILE A 120 7.85 -9.88 3.29
N ASN A 121 7.66 -10.46 2.10
CA ASN A 121 7.06 -11.80 2.00
C ASN A 121 7.95 -12.87 2.62
N SER A 122 9.28 -12.74 2.49
CA SER A 122 10.22 -13.65 3.15
C SER A 122 10.11 -13.55 4.68
N LEU A 123 10.03 -12.34 5.23
CA LEU A 123 9.84 -12.11 6.67
C LEU A 123 8.47 -12.64 7.15
N LEU A 124 7.41 -12.39 6.39
CA LEU A 124 6.06 -12.88 6.65
C LEU A 124 6.03 -14.41 6.70
N PHE A 125 6.64 -15.05 5.71
CA PHE A 125 6.75 -16.50 5.62
C PHE A 125 7.51 -17.08 6.83
N ILE A 126 8.66 -16.51 7.18
CA ILE A 126 9.43 -16.96 8.35
C ILE A 126 8.58 -16.81 9.63
N TYR A 127 7.95 -15.66 9.81
CA TYR A 127 7.17 -15.38 11.02
C TYR A 127 5.98 -16.34 11.14
N LEU A 128 5.19 -16.51 10.08
CA LEU A 128 4.00 -17.37 10.09
C LEU A 128 4.34 -18.86 10.20
N ASN A 129 5.32 -19.34 9.44
CA ASN A 129 5.66 -20.76 9.42
C ASN A 129 6.40 -21.19 10.68
N PHE A 130 7.39 -20.41 11.17
CA PHE A 130 8.20 -20.83 12.32
C PHE A 130 7.58 -20.52 13.68
N ILE A 131 6.81 -19.42 13.83
CA ILE A 131 6.26 -19.02 15.14
C ILE A 131 4.84 -19.55 15.32
N PHE A 132 4.03 -19.52 14.25
CA PHE A 132 2.60 -19.85 14.33
C PHE A 132 2.24 -21.19 13.67
N ASN A 133 3.19 -21.89 13.04
CA ASN A 133 2.96 -23.11 12.25
C ASN A 133 1.78 -22.95 11.26
N TYR A 134 1.66 -21.75 10.67
CA TYR A 134 0.57 -21.43 9.76
C TYR A 134 0.87 -22.01 8.38
N GLU A 135 -0.04 -22.83 7.84
CA GLU A 135 0.11 -23.44 6.52
C GLU A 135 -0.10 -22.39 5.41
N LEU A 136 1.00 -21.98 4.77
CA LEU A 136 0.97 -21.06 3.63
C LEU A 136 1.16 -21.81 2.33
N ASN A 137 0.29 -21.52 1.34
CA ASN A 137 0.49 -22.01 -0.01
C ASN A 137 1.50 -21.13 -0.76
N TYR A 138 2.67 -21.70 -1.06
CA TYR A 138 3.74 -21.03 -1.79
C TYR A 138 3.31 -20.52 -3.17
N PHE A 139 2.46 -21.26 -3.87
CA PHE A 139 2.03 -20.91 -5.21
C PHE A 139 1.18 -19.65 -5.21
N ASP A 140 0.26 -19.55 -4.25
CA ASP A 140 -0.62 -18.39 -4.07
C ASP A 140 0.18 -17.14 -3.70
N GLN A 141 1.22 -17.28 -2.87
CA GLN A 141 2.10 -16.16 -2.54
C GLN A 141 2.90 -15.65 -3.74
N ILE A 142 3.45 -16.55 -4.56
CA ILE A 142 4.21 -16.17 -5.76
C ILE A 142 3.31 -15.43 -6.75
N ILE A 143 2.09 -15.94 -6.97
CA ILE A 143 1.08 -15.28 -7.80
C ILE A 143 0.76 -13.90 -7.24
N ASN A 144 0.48 -13.81 -5.94
CA ASN A 144 0.15 -12.55 -5.29
C ASN A 144 1.27 -11.51 -5.46
N ILE A 145 2.53 -11.90 -5.24
CA ILE A 145 3.69 -11.01 -5.46
C ILE A 145 3.79 -10.57 -6.93
N ALA A 146 3.66 -11.52 -7.87
CA ALA A 146 3.79 -11.23 -9.29
C ALA A 146 2.75 -10.22 -9.78
N PHE A 147 1.48 -10.41 -9.41
CA PHE A 147 0.41 -9.48 -9.75
C PHE A 147 0.52 -8.16 -9.00
N THR A 148 0.89 -8.17 -7.71
CA THR A 148 1.11 -6.95 -6.93
C THR A 148 2.19 -6.08 -7.58
N TYR A 149 3.30 -6.69 -8.01
CA TYR A 149 4.36 -5.99 -8.72
C TYR A 149 3.91 -5.47 -10.09
N LEU A 150 3.23 -6.30 -10.89
CA LEU A 150 2.79 -5.91 -12.23
C LEU A 150 1.76 -4.77 -12.18
N LEU A 151 0.82 -4.85 -11.23
CA LEU A 151 -0.21 -3.84 -11.02
C LEU A 151 0.33 -2.56 -10.40
N TYR A 152 1.50 -2.58 -9.75
CA TYR A 152 2.14 -1.36 -9.26
C TYR A 152 2.35 -0.34 -10.38
N PHE A 153 2.79 -0.77 -11.56
CA PHE A 153 2.92 0.14 -12.72
C PHE A 153 1.61 0.79 -13.13
N LEU A 154 0.52 0.01 -13.13
CA LEU A 154 -0.81 0.51 -13.49
C LEU A 154 -1.32 1.51 -12.46
N PHE A 155 -1.28 1.13 -11.18
CA PHE A 155 -1.81 1.94 -10.10
C PHE A 155 -0.96 3.17 -9.83
N ALA A 156 0.36 3.13 -9.97
CA ALA A 156 1.20 4.32 -9.84
C ALA A 156 0.81 5.39 -10.87
N ASN A 157 0.60 5.00 -12.14
CA ASN A 157 0.14 5.92 -13.18
C ASN A 157 -1.28 6.45 -12.90
N LEU A 158 -2.17 5.60 -12.39
CA LEU A 158 -3.52 5.99 -12.01
C LEU A 158 -3.49 6.98 -10.85
N PHE A 159 -2.73 6.71 -9.80
CA PHE A 159 -2.57 7.61 -8.67
C PHE A 159 -1.89 8.93 -9.05
N ASP A 160 -0.93 8.91 -9.98
CA ASP A 160 -0.33 10.14 -10.56
C ASP A 160 -1.40 11.00 -11.24
N PHE A 161 -2.26 10.37 -12.03
CA PHE A 161 -3.38 11.05 -12.69
C PHE A 161 -4.39 11.62 -11.68
N PHE A 162 -4.74 10.84 -10.66
CA PHE A 162 -5.63 11.27 -9.57
C PHE A 162 -5.06 12.48 -8.81
N GLU A 163 -3.81 12.41 -8.39
CA GLU A 163 -3.10 13.51 -7.71
C GLU A 163 -3.05 14.77 -8.56
N LYS A 164 -2.69 14.64 -9.84
CA LYS A 164 -2.55 15.79 -10.74
C LYS A 164 -3.89 16.49 -11.00
N ASN A 165 -4.97 15.73 -11.21
CA ASN A 165 -6.25 16.27 -11.66
C ASN A 165 -7.20 16.66 -10.53
N ILE A 166 -7.17 15.93 -9.40
CA ILE A 166 -8.13 16.12 -8.31
C ILE A 166 -7.54 16.93 -7.17
N LEU A 167 -6.26 16.68 -6.82
CA LEU A 167 -5.60 17.37 -5.72
C LEU A 167 -5.00 18.72 -6.13
N GLY A 168 -4.92 18.99 -7.44
CA GLY A 168 -4.61 20.32 -7.97
C GLY A 168 -3.19 20.75 -7.60
N ASN A 169 -2.25 20.44 -8.50
CA ASN A 169 -0.83 20.78 -8.45
C ASN A 169 -0.46 21.95 -7.50
N ARG A 170 0.00 21.64 -6.28
CA ARG A 170 0.71 22.60 -5.42
C ARG A 170 1.96 22.05 -4.73
N HIS A 171 2.36 20.80 -4.97
CA HIS A 171 3.55 20.23 -4.33
C HIS A 171 4.35 19.32 -5.28
N ALA A 172 4.61 19.81 -6.50
CA ALA A 172 5.78 19.36 -7.26
C ALA A 172 6.95 20.25 -6.83
N GLY A 173 7.70 19.77 -5.83
CA GLY A 173 8.93 20.34 -5.32
C GLY A 173 9.75 19.23 -4.70
#